data_AF-A0A5C8I7U0-F1
#
_entry.id   AF-A0A5C8I7U0-F1
#
_cell.length_a   1.000
_cell.length_b   1.000
_cell.length_c   1.000
_cell.angle_alpha   90.00
_cell.angle_beta   90.00
_cell.angle_gamma   90.00
#
_symmetry.space_group_name_H-M   'P 1'
#
loop_
_entity.id
_entity.type
_entity.pdbx_description
1 polymer ?
#
loop_
_entity_poly.entity_id
_entity_poly.type
_entity_poly.pdbx_seq_one_letter_code
_entity_poly.pdbx_strand_id
1 'polypeptide(L)'
;MTSGRPRASSRDTLADAACELFLEQGYDATTVTDITRRAGVSRSSFFNYFGSKADILWGGLDERIAELEERLRAGGGADAPGDVRAALTALGATVAADSLALAVANSEAMGLVDELRREAALRQARIAVAVADRLERAGTPRLAAAVAGSAHAGAVWAAIAQWACVGPGRTALPALLGTALAAAAVTVPGPVRQLRVVACAEDFEDALTFYRDTMGMREQDAYEGPAGARVAILDAGRATLELANAAQVALIDAVETDGDAPSEPIRIGFEVSDTAVVTDALVSGGARLEAAPRVTPWGSVNARLRAPAGLQVTIFQEPAAESGADARR
;
A
#
# COMPACT_ATOMS: atom_id res chain seq x y z
N MET A 1 -28.93 37.91 -26.69
CA MET A 1 -28.81 36.94 -25.59
C MET A 1 -27.78 35.91 -25.98
N THR A 2 -26.53 36.10 -25.56
CA THR A 2 -25.41 35.18 -25.80
C THR A 2 -25.60 33.95 -24.94
N SER A 3 -26.02 32.84 -25.56
CA SER A 3 -26.15 31.53 -24.93
C SER A 3 -24.77 31.04 -24.50
N GLY A 4 -24.48 31.13 -23.20
CA GLY A 4 -23.25 30.61 -22.62
C GLY A 4 -23.24 29.09 -22.72
N ARG A 5 -22.36 28.55 -23.58
CA ARG A 5 -22.09 27.11 -23.67
C ARG A 5 -21.66 26.60 -22.28
N PRO A 6 -22.19 25.45 -21.79
CA PRO A 6 -21.89 24.95 -20.45
C PRO A 6 -20.39 24.79 -20.23
N ARG A 7 -19.87 25.38 -19.15
CA ARG A 7 -18.44 25.54 -18.82
C ARG A 7 -17.64 24.24 -18.77
N ALA A 8 -18.28 23.12 -18.45
CA ALA A 8 -17.65 21.79 -18.42
C ALA A 8 -17.32 21.27 -19.83
N SER A 9 -18.23 21.46 -20.80
CA SER A 9 -18.06 20.91 -22.15
C SER A 9 -16.80 21.40 -22.87
N SER A 10 -16.39 22.66 -22.64
CA SER A 10 -15.23 23.25 -23.35
C SER A 10 -13.88 22.76 -22.81
N ARG A 11 -13.76 22.45 -21.50
CA ARG A 11 -12.53 21.91 -20.90
C ARG A 11 -12.32 20.46 -21.33
N ASP A 12 -13.38 19.66 -21.27
CA ASP A 12 -13.35 18.25 -21.67
C ASP A 12 -13.09 18.12 -23.18
N THR A 13 -13.73 18.95 -24.01
CA THR A 13 -13.46 18.98 -25.48
C THR A 13 -11.98 19.28 -25.79
N LEU A 14 -11.36 20.21 -25.04
CA LEU A 14 -9.94 20.53 -25.20
C LEU A 14 -9.04 19.36 -24.78
N ALA A 15 -9.39 18.67 -23.69
CA ALA A 15 -8.67 17.52 -23.19
C ALA A 15 -8.76 16.31 -24.15
N ASP A 16 -9.95 16.02 -24.66
CA ASP A 16 -10.20 14.96 -25.65
C ASP A 16 -9.40 15.23 -26.93
N ALA A 17 -9.52 16.44 -27.49
CA ALA A 17 -8.77 16.84 -28.69
C ALA A 17 -7.25 16.74 -28.50
N ALA A 18 -6.74 17.07 -27.31
CA ALA A 18 -5.34 16.92 -26.99
C ALA A 18 -4.92 15.46 -26.94
N CYS A 19 -5.69 14.61 -26.26
CA CYS A 19 -5.42 13.18 -26.16
C CYS A 19 -5.42 12.48 -27.53
N GLU A 20 -6.38 12.80 -28.40
CA GLU A 20 -6.41 12.31 -29.78
C GLU A 20 -5.14 12.69 -30.54
N LEU A 21 -4.74 13.96 -30.50
CA LEU A 21 -3.53 14.44 -31.17
C LEU A 21 -2.26 13.79 -30.59
N PHE A 22 -2.20 13.55 -29.28
CA PHE A 22 -1.08 12.86 -28.66
C PHE A 22 -0.95 11.43 -29.17
N LEU A 23 -2.06 10.73 -29.41
CA LEU A 23 -2.06 9.38 -30.00
C LEU A 23 -1.72 9.39 -31.49
N GLU A 24 -2.19 10.39 -32.24
CA GLU A 24 -2.01 10.47 -33.70
C GLU A 24 -0.57 10.81 -34.11
N GLN A 25 0.06 11.74 -33.40
CA GLN A 25 1.34 12.35 -33.83
C GLN A 25 2.35 12.51 -32.69
N GLY A 26 2.03 12.05 -31.47
CA GLY A 26 2.88 12.18 -30.30
C GLY A 26 2.72 13.51 -29.56
N TYR A 27 3.11 13.51 -28.28
CA TYR A 27 3.01 14.67 -27.42
C TYR A 27 3.90 15.81 -27.90
N ASP A 28 5.19 15.57 -28.16
CA ASP A 28 6.15 16.62 -28.52
C ASP A 28 5.78 17.36 -29.81
N ALA A 29 5.28 16.65 -30.82
CA ALA A 29 4.85 17.24 -32.09
C ALA A 29 3.52 18.03 -31.98
N THR A 30 2.77 17.85 -30.90
CA THR A 30 1.46 18.49 -30.72
C THR A 30 1.59 19.87 -30.09
N THR A 31 1.08 20.90 -30.76
CA THR A 31 1.07 22.28 -30.27
C THR A 31 -0.30 22.71 -29.71
N VAL A 32 -0.32 23.74 -28.86
CA VAL A 32 -1.58 24.36 -28.39
C VAL A 32 -2.46 24.85 -29.56
N THR A 33 -1.83 25.31 -30.64
CA THR A 33 -2.56 25.73 -31.86
C THR A 33 -3.25 24.53 -32.52
N ASP A 34 -2.63 23.36 -32.56
CA ASP A 34 -3.25 22.15 -33.09
C ASP A 34 -4.46 21.72 -32.27
N ILE A 35 -4.31 21.71 -30.94
CA ILE A 35 -5.37 21.35 -29.99
C ILE A 35 -6.56 22.29 -30.15
N THR A 36 -6.34 23.61 -30.12
CA THR A 36 -7.42 24.60 -30.26
C THR A 36 -8.15 24.50 -31.59
N ARG A 37 -7.41 24.26 -32.68
CA ARG A 37 -7.97 24.03 -34.01
C ARG A 37 -8.82 22.76 -34.06
N ARG A 38 -8.35 21.65 -33.49
CA ARG A 38 -9.09 20.37 -33.41
C ARG A 38 -10.36 20.50 -32.58
N ALA A 39 -10.27 21.16 -31.42
CA ALA A 39 -11.39 21.40 -30.52
C ALA A 39 -12.37 22.47 -31.04
N GLY A 40 -12.03 23.21 -32.10
CA GLY A 40 -12.86 24.29 -32.64
C GLY A 40 -13.02 25.48 -31.68
N VAL A 41 -12.03 25.74 -30.81
CA VAL A 41 -12.05 26.85 -29.86
C VAL A 41 -10.89 27.82 -30.10
N SER A 42 -10.98 29.03 -29.56
CA SER A 42 -9.91 30.01 -29.70
C SER A 42 -8.72 29.68 -28.78
N ARG A 43 -7.52 30.19 -29.12
CA ARG A 43 -6.35 30.08 -28.25
C ARG A 43 -6.53 30.82 -26.91
N SER A 44 -7.28 31.92 -26.91
CA SER A 44 -7.68 32.61 -25.67
C SER A 44 -8.54 31.69 -24.79
N SER A 45 -9.46 30.94 -25.40
CA SER A 45 -10.29 29.95 -24.69
C SER A 45 -9.45 28.84 -24.06
N PHE A 46 -8.38 28.36 -24.72
CA PHE A 46 -7.45 27.39 -24.12
C PHE A 46 -6.81 27.93 -22.85
N PHE A 47 -6.23 29.12 -22.91
CA PHE A 47 -5.52 29.72 -21.76
C PHE A 47 -6.44 30.13 -20.61
N ASN A 48 -7.75 30.18 -20.83
CA ASN A 48 -8.71 30.33 -19.74
C ASN A 48 -8.85 29.06 -18.87
N TYR A 49 -8.45 27.89 -19.39
CA TYR A 49 -8.57 26.61 -18.69
C TYR A 49 -7.21 25.99 -18.34
N PHE A 50 -6.21 26.16 -19.20
CA PHE A 50 -4.91 25.52 -19.07
C PHE A 50 -3.81 26.55 -19.34
N GLY A 51 -2.86 26.71 -18.41
CA GLY A 51 -1.69 27.57 -18.61
C GLY A 51 -0.69 26.98 -19.60
N SER A 52 -0.67 25.64 -19.73
CA SER A 52 0.21 24.90 -20.62
C SER A 52 -0.45 23.64 -21.21
N LYS A 53 0.20 23.01 -22.19
CA LYS A 53 -0.20 21.68 -22.70
C LYS A 53 -0.05 20.59 -21.62
N ALA A 54 0.92 20.72 -20.72
CA ALA A 54 1.13 19.79 -19.61
C ALA A 54 -0.02 19.86 -18.59
N ASP A 55 -0.63 21.04 -18.40
CA ASP A 55 -1.75 21.24 -17.46
C ASP A 55 -2.99 20.43 -17.84
N ILE A 56 -3.12 20.04 -19.12
CA ILE A 56 -4.19 19.16 -19.60
C ILE A 56 -4.10 17.78 -18.93
N LEU A 57 -2.87 17.29 -18.73
CA LEU A 57 -2.60 16.01 -18.09
C LEU A 57 -2.54 16.16 -16.57
N TRP A 58 -1.84 17.18 -16.09
CA TRP A 58 -1.45 17.26 -14.68
C TRP A 58 -2.33 18.15 -13.81
N GLY A 59 -3.07 19.09 -14.39
CA GLY A 59 -3.76 20.14 -13.64
C GLY A 59 -4.70 19.60 -12.57
N GLY A 60 -5.46 18.55 -12.89
CA GLY A 60 -6.32 17.91 -11.89
C GLY A 60 -5.52 17.28 -10.75
N LEU A 61 -4.37 16.66 -11.02
CA LEU A 61 -3.52 16.10 -9.96
C LEU A 61 -2.86 17.21 -9.14
N ASP A 62 -2.45 18.30 -9.78
CA ASP A 62 -1.85 19.46 -9.09
C ASP A 62 -2.84 20.13 -8.13
N GLU A 63 -4.11 20.26 -8.51
CA GLU A 63 -5.20 20.73 -7.64
C GLU A 63 -5.37 19.81 -6.43
N ARG A 64 -5.42 18.49 -6.63
CA ARG A 64 -5.53 17.50 -5.55
C ARG A 64 -4.32 17.50 -4.62
N ILE A 65 -3.11 17.69 -5.16
CA ILE A 65 -1.89 17.80 -4.35
C ILE A 65 -1.92 19.10 -3.53
N ALA A 66 -2.41 20.21 -4.09
CA ALA A 66 -2.57 21.46 -3.34
C ALA A 66 -3.57 21.31 -2.17
N GLU A 67 -4.68 20.60 -2.39
CA GLU A 67 -5.62 20.26 -1.31
C GLU A 67 -4.99 19.35 -0.24
N LEU A 68 -4.19 18.37 -0.65
CA LEU A 68 -3.43 17.51 0.26
C LEU A 68 -2.48 18.35 1.13
N GLU A 69 -1.69 19.24 0.51
CA GLU A 69 -0.76 20.15 1.17
C GLU A 69 -1.49 21.02 2.22
N GLU A 70 -2.66 21.57 1.88
CA GLU A 70 -3.50 22.33 2.80
C GLU A 70 -3.96 21.49 3.99
N ARG A 71 -4.52 20.29 3.74
CA ARG A 71 -5.01 19.40 4.80
C ARG A 71 -3.89 19.00 5.75
N LEU A 72 -2.73 18.61 5.22
CA LEU A 72 -1.57 18.23 6.02
C LEU A 72 -1.03 19.41 6.83
N ARG A 73 -1.01 20.62 6.27
CA ARG A 73 -0.59 21.82 7.01
C ARG A 73 -1.57 22.19 8.13
N ALA A 74 -2.88 22.12 7.87
CA ALA A 74 -3.92 22.41 8.86
C ALA A 74 -4.03 21.35 9.97
N GLY A 75 -3.61 20.11 9.69
CA GLY A 75 -3.56 19.03 10.66
C GLY A 75 -2.60 19.32 11.82
N GLY A 76 -3.10 19.20 13.05
CA GLY A 76 -2.36 19.38 14.30
C GLY A 76 -2.69 18.34 15.38
N GLY A 77 -3.40 17.27 15.02
CA GLY A 77 -3.78 16.20 15.94
C GLY A 77 -2.57 15.33 16.36
N ALA A 78 -2.75 14.58 17.45
CA ALA A 78 -1.74 13.67 17.99
C ALA A 78 -1.47 12.46 17.05
N ASP A 79 -2.44 12.06 16.23
CA ASP A 79 -2.32 10.97 15.26
C ASP A 79 -1.86 11.46 13.88
N ALA A 80 -0.63 11.96 13.81
CA ALA A 80 -0.03 12.38 12.54
C ALA A 80 0.01 11.29 11.45
N PRO A 81 0.31 10.01 11.77
CA PRO A 81 0.25 8.93 10.78
C PRO A 81 -1.16 8.71 10.23
N GLY A 82 -2.18 8.73 11.10
CA GLY A 82 -3.58 8.66 10.71
C GLY A 82 -4.00 9.82 9.81
N ASP A 83 -3.61 11.05 10.14
CA ASP A 83 -3.87 12.25 9.34
C ASP A 83 -3.25 12.13 7.94
N VAL A 84 -1.98 11.70 7.85
CA VAL A 84 -1.28 11.47 6.57
C VAL A 84 -2.02 10.45 5.72
N ARG A 85 -2.37 9.30 6.31
CA ARG A 85 -3.11 8.24 5.60
C ARG A 85 -4.48 8.75 5.12
N ALA A 86 -5.22 9.46 5.96
CA ALA A 86 -6.53 9.99 5.60
C ALA A 86 -6.44 11.02 4.46
N ALA A 87 -5.47 11.93 4.53
CA ALA A 87 -5.26 12.97 3.52
C ALA A 87 -4.82 12.36 2.17
N LEU A 88 -3.90 11.39 2.18
CA LEU A 88 -3.48 10.68 0.98
C LEU A 88 -4.60 9.83 0.39
N THR A 89 -5.40 9.15 1.22
CA THR A 89 -6.58 8.40 0.74
C THR A 89 -7.58 9.33 0.03
N ALA A 90 -7.78 10.54 0.56
CA ALA A 90 -8.67 11.52 -0.05
C ALA A 90 -8.20 12.01 -1.43
N LEU A 91 -6.89 12.00 -1.71
CA LEU A 91 -6.33 12.32 -3.03
C LEU A 91 -6.88 11.37 -4.11
N GLY A 92 -7.10 10.10 -3.76
CA GLY A 92 -7.64 9.06 -4.65
C GLY A 92 -9.16 9.02 -4.76
N ALA A 93 -9.91 9.72 -3.88
CA ALA A 93 -11.35 9.52 -3.72
C ALA A 93 -12.21 10.11 -4.86
N THR A 94 -11.71 11.14 -5.53
CA THR A 94 -12.46 11.88 -6.57
C THR A 94 -11.85 11.71 -7.97
N VAL A 95 -10.98 10.71 -8.15
CA VAL A 95 -10.27 10.52 -9.42
C VAL A 95 -11.18 9.86 -10.45
N ALA A 96 -11.58 10.64 -11.45
CA ALA A 96 -12.22 10.12 -12.65
C ALA A 96 -11.16 9.64 -13.64
N ALA A 97 -11.54 8.71 -14.52
CA ALA A 97 -10.76 8.37 -15.71
C ALA A 97 -10.58 9.64 -16.55
N ASP A 98 -9.39 10.25 -16.47
CA ASP A 98 -9.07 11.54 -17.07
C ASP A 98 -7.89 11.42 -18.05
N SER A 99 -7.48 12.54 -18.63
CA SER A 99 -6.36 12.60 -19.58
C SER A 99 -5.06 12.01 -19.00
N LEU A 100 -4.85 12.08 -17.68
CA LEU A 100 -3.67 11.51 -17.05
C LEU A 100 -3.69 9.99 -17.09
N ALA A 101 -4.84 9.37 -16.78
CA ALA A 101 -4.98 7.92 -16.85
C ALA A 101 -4.71 7.39 -18.27
N LEU A 102 -5.26 8.08 -19.28
CA LEU A 102 -5.02 7.73 -20.68
C LEU A 102 -3.55 7.91 -21.07
N ALA A 103 -2.93 9.03 -20.66
CA ALA A 103 -1.52 9.33 -20.92
C ALA A 103 -0.58 8.31 -20.28
N VAL A 104 -0.83 7.89 -19.05
CA VAL A 104 -0.01 6.89 -18.37
C VAL A 104 -0.15 5.53 -19.04
N ALA A 105 -1.39 5.10 -19.35
CA ALA A 105 -1.66 3.81 -20.00
C ALA A 105 -1.08 3.72 -21.43
N ASN A 106 -0.98 4.84 -22.14
CA ASN A 106 -0.53 4.91 -23.55
C ASN A 106 0.77 5.71 -23.71
N SER A 107 1.60 5.75 -22.66
CA SER A 107 2.78 6.61 -22.61
C SER A 107 3.76 6.39 -23.75
N GLU A 108 3.98 5.15 -24.19
CA GLU A 108 4.83 4.84 -25.34
C GLU A 108 4.22 5.33 -26.66
N ALA A 109 2.94 5.02 -26.91
CA ALA A 109 2.24 5.42 -28.12
C ALA A 109 2.13 6.94 -28.26
N MET A 110 1.96 7.66 -27.13
CA MET A 110 1.91 9.12 -27.10
C MET A 110 3.30 9.78 -27.05
N GLY A 111 4.40 9.03 -26.98
CA GLY A 111 5.75 9.60 -26.83
C GLY A 111 5.93 10.39 -25.52
N LEU A 112 5.29 9.94 -24.45
CA LEU A 112 5.20 10.62 -23.15
C LEU A 112 6.09 10.02 -22.07
N VAL A 113 6.85 8.95 -22.34
CA VAL A 113 7.60 8.21 -21.30
C VAL A 113 8.52 9.11 -20.47
N ASP A 114 9.37 9.90 -21.12
CA ASP A 114 10.33 10.79 -20.42
C ASP A 114 9.64 11.98 -19.76
N GLU A 115 8.61 12.54 -20.41
CA GLU A 115 7.80 13.64 -19.88
C GLU A 115 7.08 13.21 -18.61
N LEU A 116 6.38 12.07 -18.65
CA LEU A 116 5.66 11.52 -17.51
C LEU A 116 6.60 11.23 -16.35
N ARG A 117 7.79 10.66 -16.62
CA ARG A 117 8.78 10.38 -15.58
C ARG A 117 9.23 11.67 -14.89
N ARG A 118 9.51 12.73 -15.65
CA ARG A 118 9.99 14.01 -15.12
C ARG A 118 8.91 14.73 -14.32
N GLU A 119 7.72 14.84 -14.90
CA GLU A 119 6.59 15.54 -14.29
C GLU A 119 6.02 14.78 -13.08
N ALA A 120 6.01 13.44 -13.11
CA ALA A 120 5.67 12.63 -11.94
C ALA A 120 6.66 12.85 -10.80
N ALA A 121 7.96 12.92 -11.09
CA ALA A 121 8.98 13.13 -10.06
C ALA A 121 8.78 14.46 -9.30
N LEU A 122 8.41 15.54 -9.99
CA LEU A 122 8.09 16.84 -9.35
C LEU A 122 6.91 16.71 -8.37
N ARG A 123 5.87 15.98 -8.76
CA ARG A 123 4.65 15.79 -7.95
C ARG A 123 4.87 14.83 -6.79
N GLN A 124 5.65 13.78 -7.01
CA GLN A 124 6.12 12.91 -5.94
C GLN A 124 6.94 13.71 -4.92
N ALA A 125 7.83 14.60 -5.36
CA ALA A 125 8.61 15.45 -4.46
C ALA A 125 7.71 16.37 -3.61
N ARG A 126 6.70 17.01 -4.20
CA ARG A 126 5.71 17.83 -3.48
C ARG A 126 4.99 17.03 -2.39
N ILE A 127 4.45 15.87 -2.74
CA ILE A 127 3.77 14.98 -1.79
C ILE A 127 4.74 14.55 -0.68
N ALA A 128 5.96 14.16 -1.04
CA ALA A 128 6.96 13.68 -0.09
C ALA A 128 7.31 14.75 0.94
N VAL A 129 7.53 16.00 0.50
CA VAL A 129 7.83 17.13 1.40
C VAL A 129 6.64 17.42 2.30
N ALA A 130 5.42 17.49 1.77
CA ALA A 130 4.23 17.78 2.57
C ALA A 130 3.98 16.72 3.67
N VAL A 131 4.19 15.45 3.34
CA VAL A 131 4.10 14.34 4.31
C VAL A 131 5.22 14.42 5.34
N ALA A 132 6.47 14.64 4.91
CA ALA A 132 7.61 14.74 5.81
C ALA A 132 7.41 15.90 6.80
N ASP A 133 7.03 17.09 6.33
CA ASP A 133 6.78 18.26 7.17
C ASP A 133 5.67 18.02 8.20
N ARG A 134 4.62 17.26 7.85
CA ARG A 134 3.56 16.87 8.79
C ARG A 134 4.06 15.95 9.90
N LEU A 135 4.90 14.97 9.54
CA LEU A 135 5.47 14.00 10.48
C LEU A 135 6.53 14.65 11.37
N GLU A 136 7.38 15.53 10.82
CA GLU A 136 8.39 16.28 11.58
C GLU A 136 7.75 17.20 12.61
N ARG A 137 6.69 17.93 12.24
CA ARG A 137 5.92 18.76 13.20
C ARG A 137 5.30 17.94 14.33
N ALA A 138 5.06 16.65 14.12
CA ALA A 138 4.59 15.72 15.15
C ALA A 138 5.71 15.06 15.97
N GLY A 139 6.97 15.43 15.73
CA GLY A 139 8.14 14.91 16.47
C GLY A 139 8.82 13.70 15.83
N THR A 140 8.46 13.32 14.61
CA THR A 140 9.20 12.27 13.88
C THR A 140 10.59 12.81 13.50
N PRO A 141 11.68 12.05 13.71
CA PRO A 141 13.01 12.47 13.29
C PRO A 141 13.08 12.73 11.79
N ARG A 142 13.75 13.83 11.38
CA ARG A 142 13.85 14.29 9.99
C ARG A 142 14.17 13.21 8.96
N LEU A 143 15.17 12.35 9.24
CA LEU A 143 15.52 11.27 8.31
C LEU A 143 14.37 10.28 8.13
N ALA A 144 13.71 9.87 9.22
CA ALA A 144 12.57 8.96 9.17
C ALA A 144 11.36 9.60 8.48
N ALA A 145 11.09 10.89 8.74
CA ALA A 145 10.02 11.63 8.08
C ALA A 145 10.26 11.78 6.57
N ALA A 146 11.49 12.06 6.14
CA ALA A 146 11.86 12.16 4.73
C ALA A 146 11.74 10.81 3.99
N VAL A 147 12.16 9.71 4.62
CA VAL A 147 11.98 8.34 4.10
C VAL A 147 10.49 8.03 3.99
N ALA A 148 9.71 8.31 5.03
CA ALA A 148 8.27 8.09 5.02
C ALA A 148 7.56 8.90 3.94
N GLY A 149 7.87 10.20 3.82
CA GLY A 149 7.32 11.06 2.77
C GLY A 149 7.60 10.51 1.37
N SER A 150 8.84 10.11 1.11
CA SER A 150 9.24 9.53 -0.18
C SER A 150 8.51 8.21 -0.46
N ALA A 151 8.38 7.34 0.54
CA ALA A 151 7.66 6.07 0.42
C ALA A 151 6.16 6.29 0.12
N HIS A 152 5.51 7.23 0.80
CA HIS A 152 4.11 7.56 0.57
C HIS A 152 3.87 8.21 -0.79
N ALA A 153 4.76 9.11 -1.23
CA ALA A 153 4.71 9.67 -2.57
C ALA A 153 4.91 8.60 -3.66
N GLY A 154 5.82 7.66 -3.44
CA GLY A 154 6.00 6.46 -4.27
C GLY A 154 4.73 5.62 -4.35
N ALA A 155 4.09 5.35 -3.21
CA ALA A 155 2.85 4.58 -3.13
C ALA A 155 1.71 5.23 -3.91
N VAL A 156 1.54 6.56 -3.80
CA VAL A 156 0.52 7.29 -4.60
C VAL A 156 0.76 7.10 -6.09
N TRP A 157 2.00 7.30 -6.57
CA TRP A 157 2.29 7.16 -7.99
C TRP A 157 2.14 5.72 -8.48
N ALA A 158 2.59 4.74 -7.70
CA ALA A 158 2.43 3.33 -8.03
C ALA A 158 0.94 2.95 -8.18
N ALA A 159 0.08 3.43 -7.27
CA ALA A 159 -1.36 3.20 -7.35
C ALA A 159 -1.98 3.85 -8.61
N ILE A 160 -1.63 5.10 -8.92
CA ILE A 160 -2.10 5.80 -10.13
C ILE A 160 -1.66 5.06 -11.40
N ALA A 161 -0.39 4.68 -11.48
CA ALA A 161 0.16 4.00 -12.64
C ALA A 161 -0.49 2.63 -12.85
N GLN A 162 -0.66 1.84 -11.79
CA GLN A 162 -1.34 0.55 -11.87
C GLN A 162 -2.82 0.70 -12.24
N TRP A 163 -3.51 1.68 -11.65
CA TRP A 163 -4.91 1.97 -11.97
C TRP A 163 -5.10 2.34 -13.45
N ALA A 164 -4.22 3.19 -13.98
CA ALA A 164 -4.21 3.56 -15.39
C ALA A 164 -3.98 2.35 -16.30
N CYS A 165 -2.97 1.52 -16.00
CA CYS A 165 -2.62 0.34 -16.81
C CYS A 165 -3.70 -0.76 -16.78
N VAL A 166 -4.29 -1.04 -15.61
CA VAL A 166 -5.37 -2.04 -15.48
C VAL A 166 -6.66 -1.54 -16.14
N GLY A 167 -6.85 -0.22 -16.18
CA GLY A 167 -8.00 0.44 -16.76
C GLY A 167 -8.94 0.98 -15.67
N PRO A 168 -9.21 2.29 -15.64
CA PRO A 168 -10.09 2.93 -14.65
C PRO A 168 -11.50 2.36 -14.49
N GLY A 169 -12.03 1.69 -15.51
CA GLY A 169 -13.34 1.03 -15.47
C GLY A 169 -13.33 -0.38 -14.87
N ARG A 170 -12.15 -0.96 -14.62
CA ARG A 170 -11.98 -2.33 -14.08
C ARG A 170 -11.60 -2.36 -12.61
N THR A 171 -10.99 -1.29 -12.11
CA THR A 171 -10.58 -1.19 -10.71
C THR A 171 -10.70 0.24 -10.21
N ALA A 172 -10.99 0.39 -8.92
CA ALA A 172 -11.14 1.69 -8.28
C ALA A 172 -9.78 2.13 -7.71
N LEU A 173 -9.32 3.34 -8.06
CA LEU A 173 -8.08 3.90 -7.51
C LEU A 173 -8.02 3.88 -5.97
N PRO A 174 -9.10 4.16 -5.21
CA PRO A 174 -9.07 4.07 -3.75
C PRO A 174 -8.61 2.70 -3.20
N ALA A 175 -8.97 1.60 -3.87
CA ALA A 175 -8.56 0.27 -3.43
C ALA A 175 -7.05 0.06 -3.61
N LEU A 176 -6.53 0.36 -4.81
CA LEU A 176 -5.09 0.29 -5.11
C LEU A 176 -4.28 1.23 -4.23
N LEU A 177 -4.81 2.42 -3.95
CA LEU A 177 -4.17 3.39 -3.07
C LEU A 177 -4.13 2.88 -1.62
N GLY A 178 -5.20 2.25 -1.13
CA GLY A 178 -5.21 1.59 0.18
C GLY A 178 -4.11 0.54 0.31
N THR A 179 -3.98 -0.35 -0.69
CA THR A 179 -2.91 -1.36 -0.75
C THR A 179 -1.52 -0.71 -0.76
N ALA A 180 -1.29 0.28 -1.62
CA ALA A 180 0.01 0.94 -1.75
C ALA A 180 0.39 1.72 -0.48
N LEU A 181 -0.56 2.40 0.17
CA LEU A 181 -0.33 3.12 1.42
C LEU A 181 -0.04 2.15 2.58
N ALA A 182 -0.70 0.99 2.65
CA ALA A 182 -0.39 -0.04 3.64
C ALA A 182 1.06 -0.57 3.50
N ALA A 183 1.55 -0.68 2.26
CA ALA A 183 2.95 -1.01 2.00
C ALA A 183 3.91 0.08 2.50
N ALA A 184 3.59 1.36 2.28
CA ALA A 184 4.38 2.49 2.78
C ALA A 184 4.32 2.71 4.30
N ALA A 185 3.23 2.27 4.96
CA ALA A 185 2.95 2.59 6.37
C ALA A 185 4.05 2.18 7.37
N VAL A 186 4.84 1.14 7.09
CA VAL A 186 5.98 0.72 7.95
C VAL A 186 7.06 1.78 8.13
N THR A 187 7.10 2.76 7.23
CA THR A 187 8.11 3.82 7.27
C THR A 187 7.80 4.89 8.32
N VAL A 188 6.57 4.93 8.85
CA VAL A 188 6.19 5.88 9.90
C VAL A 188 6.30 5.20 11.26
N PRO A 189 7.31 5.56 12.09
CA PRO A 189 7.51 4.89 13.36
C PRO A 189 6.39 5.29 14.35
N GLY A 190 5.66 4.29 14.85
CA GLY A 190 4.73 4.45 15.96
C GLY A 190 5.45 4.58 17.32
N PRO A 191 4.69 4.79 18.42
CA PRO A 191 5.26 4.83 19.77
C PRO A 191 5.89 3.48 20.16
N VAL A 192 5.26 2.38 19.73
CA VAL A 192 5.84 1.04 19.81
C VAL A 192 6.62 0.80 18.52
N ARG A 193 7.94 0.64 18.64
CA ARG A 193 8.83 0.44 17.48
C ARG A 193 9.10 -1.02 17.16
N GLN A 194 8.96 -1.90 18.15
CA GLN A 194 9.23 -3.32 18.03
C GLN A 194 8.42 -4.09 19.07
N LEU A 195 7.84 -5.23 18.66
CA LEU A 195 7.38 -6.28 19.56
C LEU A 195 8.43 -7.40 19.54
N ARG A 196 8.87 -7.86 20.71
CA ARG A 196 9.76 -9.01 20.84
C ARG A 196 9.02 -10.11 21.61
N VAL A 197 8.93 -11.29 21.01
CA VAL A 197 8.50 -12.51 21.70
C VAL A 197 9.77 -13.27 22.06
N VAL A 198 10.01 -13.47 23.35
CA VAL A 198 11.18 -14.18 23.85
C VAL A 198 10.72 -15.54 24.36
N ALA A 199 11.20 -16.61 23.73
CA ALA A 199 10.92 -17.99 24.12
C ALA A 199 12.13 -18.60 24.84
N CYS A 200 11.86 -19.40 25.87
CA CYS A 200 12.89 -20.21 26.52
C CYS A 200 13.01 -21.53 25.74
N ALA A 201 14.18 -21.77 25.14
CA ALA A 201 14.46 -23.02 24.44
C ALA A 201 15.32 -23.93 25.32
N GLU A 202 14.86 -25.15 25.57
CA GLU A 202 15.67 -26.18 26.26
C GLU A 202 16.86 -26.61 25.38
N ASP A 203 16.64 -26.75 24.07
CA ASP A 203 17.68 -26.90 23.06
C ASP A 203 17.73 -25.65 22.17
N PHE A 204 18.72 -24.79 22.44
CA PHE A 204 18.88 -23.52 21.74
C PHE A 204 19.26 -23.71 20.26
N GLU A 205 20.11 -24.69 19.93
CA GLU A 205 20.61 -24.87 18.57
C GLU A 205 19.53 -25.45 17.65
N ASP A 206 18.76 -26.41 18.14
CA ASP A 206 17.63 -26.97 17.40
C ASP A 206 16.57 -25.90 17.14
N ALA A 207 16.20 -25.13 18.17
CA ALA A 207 15.25 -24.04 18.02
C ALA A 207 15.76 -22.96 17.05
N LEU A 208 17.03 -22.54 17.16
CA LEU A 208 17.60 -21.55 16.26
C LEU A 208 17.63 -22.04 14.81
N THR A 209 18.03 -23.29 14.58
CA THR A 209 18.02 -23.92 13.26
C THR A 209 16.62 -23.94 12.67
N PHE A 210 15.60 -24.31 13.46
CA PHE A 210 14.22 -24.30 13.03
C PHE A 210 13.77 -22.90 12.60
N TYR A 211 13.93 -21.88 13.43
CA TYR A 211 13.41 -20.55 13.11
C TYR A 211 14.23 -19.84 12.02
N ARG A 212 15.55 -19.98 12.02
CA ARG A 212 16.43 -19.32 11.03
C ARG A 212 16.40 -20.04 9.69
N ASP A 213 16.54 -21.36 9.68
CA ASP A 213 16.83 -22.12 8.47
C ASP A 213 15.56 -22.80 7.92
N THR A 214 14.69 -23.34 8.78
CA THR A 214 13.42 -23.96 8.33
C THR A 214 12.34 -22.91 8.05
N MET A 215 12.10 -22.00 9.00
CA MET A 215 11.11 -20.92 8.83
C MET A 215 11.65 -19.75 7.99
N GLY A 216 12.97 -19.66 7.81
CA GLY A 216 13.61 -18.65 6.96
C GLY A 216 13.67 -17.26 7.60
N MET A 217 13.56 -17.15 8.93
CA MET A 217 13.64 -15.86 9.61
C MET A 217 15.08 -15.34 9.58
N ARG A 218 15.25 -14.06 9.27
CA ARG A 218 16.59 -13.44 9.19
C ARG A 218 17.12 -13.09 10.57
N GLU A 219 18.33 -13.53 10.91
CA GLU A 219 19.00 -13.07 12.14
C GLU A 219 19.30 -11.57 12.08
N GLN A 220 18.91 -10.85 13.14
CA GLN A 220 19.16 -9.42 13.31
C GLN A 220 20.41 -9.19 14.15
N ASP A 221 20.45 -9.82 15.33
CA ASP A 221 21.56 -9.78 16.29
C ASP A 221 21.63 -11.11 17.05
N ALA A 222 22.81 -11.47 17.53
CA ALA A 222 23.00 -12.57 18.49
C ALA A 222 23.98 -12.16 19.59
N TYR A 223 23.70 -12.61 20.81
CA TYR A 223 24.49 -12.28 21.99
C TYR A 223 24.82 -13.54 22.78
N GLU A 224 26.05 -13.63 23.27
CA GLU A 224 26.51 -14.66 24.19
C GLU A 224 26.97 -14.02 25.50
N GLY A 225 26.62 -14.66 26.61
CA GLY A 225 26.87 -14.20 27.95
C GLY A 225 27.58 -15.25 28.82
N PRO A 226 27.87 -14.88 30.08
CA PRO A 226 28.50 -15.79 31.04
C PRO A 226 27.71 -17.09 31.23
N ALA A 227 28.41 -18.16 31.61
CA ALA A 227 27.84 -19.47 31.93
C ALA A 227 27.01 -20.12 30.79
N GLY A 228 27.36 -19.83 29.52
CA GLY A 228 26.70 -20.43 28.36
C GLY A 228 25.35 -19.82 28.00
N ALA A 229 25.01 -18.66 28.57
CA ALA A 229 23.80 -17.92 28.22
C ALA A 229 23.87 -17.43 26.76
N ARG A 230 22.84 -17.71 25.95
CA ARG A 230 22.79 -17.34 24.55
C ARG A 230 21.40 -16.83 24.18
N VAL A 231 21.34 -15.84 23.30
CA VAL A 231 20.09 -15.33 22.71
C VAL A 231 20.35 -14.87 21.28
N ALA A 232 19.46 -15.26 20.36
CA ALA A 232 19.42 -14.76 19.00
C ALA A 232 18.12 -13.97 18.81
N ILE A 233 18.18 -12.87 18.06
CA ILE A 233 17.05 -12.04 17.69
C ILE A 233 16.80 -12.24 16.20
N LEU A 234 15.66 -12.82 15.87
CA LEU A 234 15.26 -13.09 14.49
C LEU A 234 14.18 -12.08 14.03
N ASP A 235 14.24 -11.71 12.76
CA ASP A 235 13.27 -10.84 12.10
C ASP A 235 12.00 -11.62 11.76
N ALA A 236 10.88 -11.20 12.33
CA ALA A 236 9.56 -11.85 12.18
C ALA A 236 8.61 -11.02 11.30
N GLY A 237 9.15 -10.31 10.30
CA GLY A 237 8.35 -9.41 9.46
C GLY A 237 7.66 -8.31 10.28
N ARG A 238 6.38 -8.04 9.98
CA ARG A 238 5.56 -7.11 10.76
C ARG A 238 4.92 -7.86 11.94
N ALA A 239 5.24 -7.45 13.16
CA ALA A 239 4.61 -8.02 14.35
C ALA A 239 3.29 -7.30 14.66
N THR A 240 2.23 -8.06 14.92
CA THR A 240 0.92 -7.58 15.38
C THR A 240 0.58 -8.18 16.75
N LEU A 241 -0.14 -7.44 17.57
CA LEU A 241 -0.72 -7.96 18.81
C LEU A 241 -2.22 -8.12 18.61
N GLU A 242 -2.69 -9.37 18.62
CA GLU A 242 -4.11 -9.70 18.54
C GLU A 242 -4.66 -10.00 19.94
N LEU A 243 -5.80 -9.40 20.29
CA LEU A 243 -6.47 -9.62 21.57
C LEU A 243 -7.86 -10.22 21.34
N ALA A 244 -8.05 -11.45 21.81
CA ALA A 244 -9.32 -12.17 21.73
C ALA A 244 -9.86 -12.43 23.14
N ASN A 245 -11.17 -12.25 23.33
CA ASN A 245 -11.82 -12.67 24.57
C ASN A 245 -12.02 -14.20 24.59
N ALA A 246 -12.38 -14.77 25.74
CA ALA A 246 -12.53 -16.23 25.89
C ALA A 246 -13.56 -16.84 24.91
N ALA A 247 -14.65 -16.13 24.60
CA ALA A 247 -15.65 -16.61 23.65
C ALA A 247 -15.11 -16.64 22.21
N GLN A 248 -14.33 -15.62 21.83
CA GLN A 248 -13.66 -15.54 20.54
C GLN A 248 -12.59 -16.62 20.41
N VAL A 249 -11.81 -16.88 21.46
CA VAL A 249 -10.82 -17.98 21.49
C VAL A 249 -11.52 -19.34 21.32
N ALA A 250 -12.60 -19.59 22.06
CA ALA A 250 -13.36 -20.83 21.92
C ALA A 250 -13.97 -21.01 20.52
N LEU A 251 -14.42 -19.93 19.89
CA LEU A 251 -14.89 -19.94 18.51
C LEU A 251 -13.75 -20.27 17.53
N ILE A 252 -12.59 -19.64 17.70
CA ILE A 252 -11.40 -19.91 16.89
C ILE A 252 -10.99 -21.38 17.03
N ASP A 253 -10.94 -21.92 18.24
CA ASP A 253 -10.54 -23.32 18.48
C ASP A 253 -11.54 -24.31 17.89
N ALA A 254 -12.84 -24.03 18.01
CA ALA A 254 -13.88 -24.85 17.39
C ALA A 254 -13.76 -24.89 15.86
N VAL A 255 -13.34 -23.77 15.24
CA VAL A 255 -13.16 -23.66 13.79
C VAL A 255 -11.84 -24.27 13.31
N GLU A 256 -10.74 -23.87 13.92
CA GLU A 256 -9.39 -24.17 13.43
C GLU A 256 -8.91 -25.56 13.86
N THR A 257 -9.41 -26.08 14.97
CA THR A 257 -8.89 -27.32 15.57
C THR A 257 -10.00 -28.27 16.01
N ASP A 258 -11.26 -28.03 15.62
CA ASP A 258 -12.43 -28.79 16.09
C ASP A 258 -12.60 -28.78 17.63
N GLY A 259 -11.93 -27.85 18.33
CA GLY A 259 -11.83 -27.80 19.80
C GLY A 259 -10.80 -28.75 20.44
N ASP A 260 -10.11 -29.58 19.65
CA ASP A 260 -9.21 -30.62 20.16
C ASP A 260 -7.81 -30.10 20.54
N ALA A 261 -7.44 -28.90 20.10
CA ALA A 261 -6.16 -28.25 20.41
C ALA A 261 -6.39 -26.82 20.93
N PRO A 262 -6.65 -26.65 22.23
CA PRO A 262 -7.00 -25.36 22.80
C PRO A 262 -5.86 -24.34 22.64
N SER A 263 -6.24 -23.08 22.43
CA SER A 263 -5.30 -21.96 22.34
C SER A 263 -4.57 -21.71 23.65
N GLU A 264 -3.26 -21.43 23.56
CA GLU A 264 -2.48 -20.90 24.68
C GLU A 264 -2.72 -19.40 24.91
N PRO A 265 -2.39 -18.87 26.10
CA PRO A 265 -2.50 -17.43 26.39
C PRO A 265 -1.68 -16.54 25.45
N ILE A 266 -0.61 -17.06 24.85
CA ILE A 266 0.20 -16.39 23.84
C ILE A 266 0.38 -17.35 22.68
N ARG A 267 -0.03 -16.93 21.48
CA ARG A 267 0.17 -17.66 20.23
C ARG A 267 0.88 -16.76 19.22
N ILE A 268 1.73 -17.36 18.40
CA ILE A 268 2.43 -16.61 17.35
C ILE A 268 1.78 -16.93 16.00
N GLY A 269 1.33 -15.90 15.30
CA GLY A 269 0.79 -16.02 13.95
C GLY A 269 1.82 -15.62 12.90
N PHE A 270 1.97 -16.43 11.84
CA PHE A 270 2.72 -16.04 10.65
C PHE A 270 1.83 -16.13 9.42
N GLU A 271 1.69 -14.99 8.73
CA GLU A 271 1.04 -14.95 7.41
C GLU A 271 2.01 -15.50 6.37
N VAL A 272 1.54 -16.39 5.50
CA VAL A 272 2.34 -17.02 4.44
C VAL A 272 1.60 -17.00 3.11
N SER A 273 2.35 -17.18 2.02
CA SER A 273 1.79 -17.22 0.68
C SER A 273 1.01 -18.50 0.36
N ASP A 274 1.35 -19.62 1.01
CA ASP A 274 0.70 -20.91 0.83
C ASP A 274 0.73 -21.71 2.14
N THR A 275 -0.42 -21.82 2.82
CA THR A 275 -0.49 -22.49 4.12
C THR A 275 -0.16 -23.97 4.03
N ALA A 276 -0.53 -24.68 2.95
CA ALA A 276 -0.31 -26.12 2.85
C ALA A 276 1.17 -26.44 2.67
N VAL A 277 1.82 -25.79 1.70
CA VAL A 277 3.24 -25.99 1.41
C VAL A 277 4.11 -25.63 2.62
N VAL A 278 3.82 -24.51 3.28
CA VAL A 278 4.60 -24.10 4.44
C VAL A 278 4.36 -25.01 5.64
N THR A 279 3.13 -25.47 5.87
CA THR A 279 2.84 -26.43 6.96
C THR A 279 3.66 -27.70 6.80
N ASP A 280 3.68 -28.29 5.60
CA ASP A 280 4.45 -29.51 5.33
C ASP A 280 5.95 -29.32 5.55
N ALA A 281 6.49 -28.17 5.13
CA ALA A 281 7.88 -27.82 5.35
C ALA A 281 8.22 -27.67 6.84
N LEU A 282 7.36 -27.00 7.62
CA LEU A 282 7.55 -26.82 9.06
C LEU A 282 7.44 -28.15 9.82
N VAL A 283 6.50 -29.02 9.46
CA VAL A 283 6.40 -30.36 10.08
C VAL A 283 7.64 -31.19 9.78
N SER A 284 8.11 -31.17 8.53
CA SER A 284 9.35 -31.87 8.13
C SER A 284 10.58 -31.32 8.85
N GLY A 285 10.57 -30.03 9.20
CA GLY A 285 11.64 -29.37 9.93
C GLY A 285 11.57 -29.49 11.46
N GLY A 286 10.59 -30.22 12.03
CA GLY A 286 10.54 -30.52 13.47
C GLY A 286 9.33 -29.95 14.22
N ALA A 287 8.41 -29.24 13.56
CA ALA A 287 7.15 -28.85 14.18
C ALA A 287 6.18 -30.03 14.29
N ARG A 288 5.37 -30.07 15.36
CA ARG A 288 4.29 -31.05 15.51
C ARG A 288 2.98 -30.44 15.05
N LEU A 289 2.30 -31.08 14.10
CA LEU A 289 0.98 -30.65 13.65
C LEU A 289 -0.06 -30.84 14.77
N GLU A 290 -0.81 -29.79 15.10
CA GLU A 290 -1.95 -29.82 16.03
C GLU A 290 -3.27 -29.74 15.27
N ALA A 291 -3.34 -28.99 14.16
CA ALA A 291 -4.46 -28.99 13.22
C ALA A 291 -4.02 -28.74 11.78
N ALA A 292 -4.51 -29.55 10.85
CA ALA A 292 -4.21 -29.46 9.42
C ALA A 292 -4.82 -28.19 8.77
N PRO A 293 -4.21 -27.69 7.66
CA PRO A 293 -4.71 -26.52 6.93
C PRO A 293 -6.19 -26.64 6.58
N ARG A 294 -6.97 -25.61 6.92
CA ARG A 294 -8.41 -25.55 6.65
C ARG A 294 -8.91 -24.12 6.49
N VAL A 295 -10.00 -23.96 5.73
CA VAL A 295 -10.63 -22.66 5.50
C VAL A 295 -11.47 -22.26 6.72
N THR A 296 -11.25 -21.05 7.23
CA THR A 296 -12.03 -20.47 8.32
C THR A 296 -13.29 -19.74 7.79
N PRO A 297 -14.30 -19.47 8.64
CA PRO A 297 -15.44 -18.62 8.29
C PRO A 297 -15.08 -17.20 7.85
N TRP A 298 -13.84 -16.77 8.09
CA TRP A 298 -13.31 -15.46 7.71
C TRP A 298 -12.59 -15.48 6.35
N GLY A 299 -12.55 -16.63 5.69
CA GLY A 299 -11.98 -16.79 4.35
C GLY A 299 -10.47 -17.06 4.32
N SER A 300 -9.80 -17.03 5.47
CA SER A 300 -8.38 -17.40 5.60
C SER A 300 -8.19 -18.92 5.66
N VAL A 301 -7.02 -19.40 5.23
CA VAL A 301 -6.62 -20.81 5.37
C VAL A 301 -5.61 -20.93 6.50
N ASN A 302 -5.99 -21.60 7.59
CA ASN A 302 -5.21 -21.66 8.82
C ASN A 302 -4.76 -23.09 9.15
N ALA A 303 -3.57 -23.23 9.69
CA ALA A 303 -3.03 -24.47 10.26
C ALA A 303 -2.42 -24.18 11.64
N ARG A 304 -2.49 -25.16 12.54
CA ARG A 304 -1.95 -25.03 13.91
C ARG A 304 -0.85 -26.04 14.18
N LEU A 305 0.26 -25.57 14.72
CA LEU A 305 1.43 -26.37 15.03
C LEU A 305 2.00 -26.03 16.40
N ARG A 306 2.69 -27.00 16.99
CA ARG A 306 3.69 -26.76 18.03
C ARG A 306 5.07 -26.69 17.43
N ALA A 307 5.73 -25.54 17.55
CA ALA A 307 7.11 -25.35 17.13
C ALA A 307 8.10 -25.66 18.28
N PRO A 308 9.41 -25.79 17.98
CA PRO A 308 10.47 -25.82 18.99
C PRO A 308 10.39 -24.66 19.98
N ALA A 309 11.05 -24.80 21.14
CA ALA A 309 10.87 -23.92 22.31
C ALA A 309 9.42 -23.88 22.85
N GLY A 310 8.58 -24.84 22.45
CA GLY A 310 7.24 -25.04 22.99
C GLY A 310 6.22 -23.99 22.55
N LEU A 311 6.50 -23.18 21.52
CA LEU A 311 5.57 -22.14 21.07
C LEU A 311 4.42 -22.73 20.26
N GLN A 312 3.18 -22.33 20.58
CA GLN A 312 2.05 -22.56 19.70
C GLN A 312 2.07 -21.56 18.54
N VAL A 313 2.06 -22.08 17.32
CA VAL A 313 2.15 -21.29 16.09
C VAL A 313 0.93 -21.54 15.22
N THR A 314 0.33 -20.45 14.71
CA THR A 314 -0.66 -20.50 13.62
C THR A 314 0.01 -20.01 12.35
N ILE A 315 -0.04 -20.83 11.30
CA ILE A 315 0.28 -20.41 9.95
C ILE A 315 -1.04 -20.09 9.25
N PHE A 316 -1.14 -18.91 8.67
CA PHE A 316 -2.36 -18.49 8.00
C PHE A 316 -2.07 -17.84 6.65
N GLN A 317 -3.04 -17.93 5.75
CA GLN A 317 -3.03 -17.28 4.46
C GLN A 317 -4.34 -16.51 4.35
N GLU A 318 -4.26 -15.19 4.24
CA GLU A 318 -5.41 -14.35 3.96
C GLU A 318 -5.91 -14.60 2.52
N PRO A 319 -7.22 -14.45 2.26
CA PRO A 319 -7.72 -14.50 0.89
C PRO A 319 -7.00 -13.43 0.07
N ALA A 320 -6.51 -13.82 -1.11
CA ALA A 320 -5.98 -12.85 -2.07
C ALA A 320 -7.05 -11.76 -2.23
N ALA A 321 -6.68 -10.50 -2.04
CA ALA A 321 -7.63 -9.38 -2.07
C ALA A 321 -8.48 -9.49 -3.34
N GLU A 322 -9.70 -10.02 -3.20
CA GLU A 322 -10.59 -10.20 -4.33
C GLU A 322 -10.85 -8.80 -4.86
N SER A 323 -10.48 -8.58 -6.12
CA SER A 323 -10.92 -7.45 -6.91
C SER A 323 -12.44 -7.41 -6.80
N GLY A 324 -12.94 -6.52 -5.95
CA GLY A 324 -14.29 -6.53 -5.41
C GLY A 324 -15.39 -6.61 -6.47
N ALA A 325 -15.79 -7.84 -6.78
CA ALA A 325 -17.04 -8.17 -7.42
C ALA A 325 -17.65 -9.31 -6.60
N ASP A 326 -18.84 -9.05 -6.07
CA ASP A 326 -19.68 -9.97 -5.29
C ASP A 326 -19.35 -10.24 -3.82
N ALA A 327 -19.61 -9.22 -2.99
CA ALA A 327 -20.16 -9.45 -1.65
C ALA A 327 -21.45 -8.63 -1.45
N ARG A 328 -22.52 -9.04 -2.16
CA ARG A 328 -23.90 -8.84 -1.71
C ARG A 328 -24.64 -10.16 -1.86
N ARG A 329 -24.78 -10.89 -0.76
CA ARG A 329 -25.95 -11.71 -0.43
C ARG A 329 -25.96 -11.98 1.07
#